data_AF-A0A1S1SYY3-F1
#
_entry.id   AF-A0A1S1SYY3-F1
#
_cell.length_a   1.000
_cell.length_b   1.000
_cell.length_c   1.000
_cell.angle_alpha   90.00
_cell.angle_beta   90.00
_cell.angle_gamma   90.00
#
_symmetry.space_group_name_H-M   'P 1'
#
loop_
_entity.id
_entity.type
_entity.pdbx_description
1 polymer ?
#
loop_
_entity_poly.entity_id
_entity_poly.type
_entity_poly.pdbx_seq_one_letter_code
_entity_poly.pdbx_strand_id
1 'polypeptide(L)'
;MVHADQMIPPSKAPNAELADRAALGADFRVERKEAQIWRISLLAPRARHWFEASFAKGSQITQEFETNLAGANAFIRKARVAGFRTEYIGPLSRSYF
;
A
#
# COMPACT_ATOMS: atom_id res chain seq x y z
N MET A 1 -37.14 -24.90 22.30
CA MET A 1 -36.92 -23.57 21.70
C MET A 1 -35.56 -23.08 22.18
N VAL A 2 -34.52 -23.29 21.38
CA VAL A 2 -33.13 -22.97 21.75
C VAL A 2 -32.84 -21.51 21.40
N HIS A 3 -32.35 -20.77 22.39
CA HIS A 3 -31.98 -19.36 22.27
C HIS A 3 -30.80 -19.19 21.32
N ALA A 4 -30.90 -18.16 20.47
CA ALA A 4 -29.88 -17.79 19.51
C ALA A 4 -28.65 -17.20 20.22
N ASP A 5 -27.52 -17.88 20.09
CA ASP A 5 -26.21 -17.35 20.41
C ASP A 5 -25.80 -16.40 19.27
N GLN A 6 -26.10 -15.11 19.43
CA GLN A 6 -25.63 -14.07 18.51
C GLN A 6 -24.14 -13.84 18.74
N MET A 7 -23.35 -14.56 17.95
CA MET A 7 -21.93 -14.36 17.76
C MET A 7 -21.70 -12.95 17.18
N ILE A 8 -21.31 -12.00 18.03
CA ILE A 8 -20.84 -10.67 17.61
C ILE A 8 -19.50 -10.91 16.89
N PRO A 9 -19.37 -10.64 15.57
CA PRO A 9 -18.07 -10.75 14.93
C PRO A 9 -17.12 -9.69 15.53
N PRO A 10 -15.82 -10.00 15.69
CA PRO A 10 -14.87 -9.04 16.23
C PRO A 10 -14.87 -7.80 15.34
N SER A 11 -15.05 -6.64 15.97
CA SER A 11 -14.97 -5.33 15.33
C SER A 11 -13.61 -5.20 14.64
N LYS A 12 -13.56 -5.50 13.34
CA LYS A 12 -12.43 -5.17 12.47
C LYS A 12 -12.30 -3.65 12.56
N ALA A 13 -11.16 -3.17 13.05
CA ALA A 13 -10.94 -1.74 13.27
C ALA A 13 -11.37 -0.95 12.01
N PRO A 14 -12.15 0.14 12.15
CA PRO A 14 -12.68 0.89 11.01
C PRO A 14 -11.57 1.42 10.07
N ASN A 15 -10.33 1.50 10.57
CA ASN A 15 -9.13 1.82 9.78
C ASN A 15 -8.75 0.75 8.75
N ALA A 16 -8.97 -0.54 9.04
CA ALA A 16 -8.64 -1.60 8.11
C ALA A 16 -9.60 -1.62 6.92
N GLU A 17 -10.89 -1.31 7.14
CA GLU A 17 -11.90 -1.21 6.07
C GLU A 17 -11.73 0.05 5.18
N LEU A 18 -11.27 1.17 5.76
CA LEU A 18 -10.91 2.35 4.96
C LEU A 18 -9.69 2.08 4.08
N ALA A 19 -8.67 1.39 4.59
CA ALA A 19 -7.51 0.95 3.81
C ALA A 19 -7.88 -0.11 2.76
N ASP A 20 -8.88 -0.95 3.03
CA ASP A 20 -9.40 -1.95 2.08
C ASP A 20 -10.15 -1.28 0.92
N ARG A 21 -11.01 -0.30 1.23
CA ARG A 21 -11.75 0.46 0.22
C ARG A 21 -10.88 1.40 -0.61
N ALA A 22 -9.83 1.97 -0.02
CA ALA A 22 -8.87 2.81 -0.73
C ALA A 22 -7.93 2.01 -1.65
N ALA A 23 -7.77 0.70 -1.41
CA ALA A 23 -7.01 -0.21 -2.28
C ALA A 23 -7.67 -0.48 -3.64
N LEU A 24 -8.98 -0.21 -3.81
CA LEU A 24 -9.74 -0.57 -5.01
C LEU A 24 -9.33 0.19 -6.29
N GLY A 25 -8.36 1.10 -6.24
CA GLY A 25 -7.88 1.83 -7.43
C GLY A 25 -6.45 2.36 -7.39
N ALA A 26 -5.64 1.96 -6.41
CA ALA A 26 -4.24 2.36 -6.31
C ALA A 26 -3.32 1.30 -6.93
N ASP A 27 -2.28 1.74 -7.63
CA ASP A 27 -1.26 0.87 -8.20
C ASP A 27 -0.16 0.54 -7.19
N PHE A 28 0.13 1.51 -6.33
CA PHE A 28 1.12 1.41 -5.27
C PHE A 28 0.53 1.91 -3.97
N ARG A 29 1.00 1.35 -2.86
CA ARG A 29 0.77 1.87 -1.51
C ARG A 29 2.09 2.23 -0.88
N VAL A 30 2.19 3.44 -0.35
CA VAL A 30 3.36 3.98 0.32
C VAL A 30 2.98 4.24 1.77
N GLU A 31 3.47 3.40 2.67
CA GLU A 31 3.15 3.44 4.09
C GLU A 31 4.37 3.80 4.93
N ARG A 32 4.18 4.68 5.91
CA ARG A 32 5.22 4.92 6.93
C ARG A 32 5.14 3.85 8.01
N LYS A 33 6.14 2.96 8.09
CA LYS A 33 6.24 1.97 9.18
C LYS A 33 6.83 2.57 10.45
N GLU A 34 7.94 3.28 10.31
CA GLU A 34 8.67 3.87 11.44
C GLU A 34 9.14 5.30 11.11
N ALA A 35 9.86 5.93 12.04
CA ALA A 35 10.29 7.32 11.88
C ALA A 35 11.03 7.58 10.55
N GLN A 36 11.81 6.61 10.07
CA GLN A 36 12.64 6.72 8.87
C GLN A 36 12.40 5.62 7.82
N ILE A 37 11.51 4.66 8.09
CA ILE A 37 11.27 3.50 7.23
C ILE A 37 9.91 3.63 6.55
N TRP A 38 9.95 3.58 5.23
CA TRP A 38 8.81 3.63 4.33
C TRP A 38 8.68 2.31 3.58
N ARG A 39 7.49 1.72 3.63
CA ARG A 39 7.15 0.52 2.89
C ARG A 39 6.40 0.90 1.62
N ILE A 40 6.81 0.32 0.49
CA ILE A 40 6.13 0.46 -0.79
C ILE A 40 5.60 -0.93 -1.18
N SER A 41 4.27 -1.06 -1.27
CA SER A 41 3.59 -2.26 -1.74
C SER A 41 3.10 -2.07 -3.17
N LEU A 42 3.36 -3.06 -4.01
CA LEU A 42 2.92 -3.17 -5.41
C LEU A 42 1.52 -3.81 -5.41
N LEU A 43 0.46 -3.03 -5.66
CA LEU A 43 -0.92 -3.49 -5.55
C LEU A 43 -1.48 -4.02 -6.88
N ALA A 44 -1.13 -3.39 -8.00
CA ALA A 44 -1.65 -3.77 -9.31
C ALA A 44 -0.61 -4.54 -10.17
N PRO A 45 -1.05 -5.50 -11.01
CA PRO A 45 -0.14 -6.22 -11.92
C PRO A 45 0.66 -5.30 -12.84
N ARG A 46 0.02 -4.24 -13.38
CA ARG A 46 0.71 -3.23 -14.20
C ARG A 46 1.80 -2.48 -13.44
N ALA A 47 1.59 -2.27 -12.14
CA ALA A 47 2.52 -1.58 -11.26
C ALA A 47 3.78 -2.41 -11.05
N ARG A 48 3.62 -3.73 -10.89
CA ARG A 48 4.71 -4.70 -10.83
C ARG A 48 5.53 -4.73 -12.12
N HIS A 49 4.88 -4.82 -13.29
CA HIS A 49 5.59 -4.84 -14.57
C HIS A 49 6.39 -3.55 -14.81
N TRP A 50 5.83 -2.40 -14.44
CA TRP A 50 6.58 -1.14 -14.51
C TRP A 50 7.76 -1.11 -13.54
N PHE A 51 7.58 -1.62 -12.32
CA PHE A 51 8.65 -1.72 -11.34
C PHE A 51 9.79 -2.63 -11.82
N GLU A 52 9.44 -3.77 -12.41
CA GLU A 52 10.37 -4.71 -13.07
C GLU A 52 11.22 -4.00 -14.12
N ALA A 53 10.57 -3.30 -15.06
CA ALA A 53 11.25 -2.60 -16.14
C ALA A 53 12.11 -1.42 -15.64
N SER A 54 11.71 -0.76 -14.55
CA SER A 54 12.32 0.49 -14.09
C SER A 54 13.39 0.32 -13.02
N PHE A 55 13.35 -0.75 -12.23
CA PHE A 55 14.19 -0.91 -11.03
C PHE A 55 14.83 -2.29 -10.88
N ALA A 56 14.15 -3.37 -11.24
CA ALA A 56 14.59 -4.74 -10.93
C ALA A 56 15.19 -5.45 -12.16
N LYS A 57 16.46 -5.16 -12.48
CA LYS A 57 17.25 -6.06 -13.34
C LYS A 57 17.69 -7.30 -12.52
N GLY A 58 16.82 -8.31 -12.43
CA GLY A 58 17.21 -9.66 -12.02
C GLY A 58 17.11 -10.01 -10.53
N SER A 59 16.37 -9.24 -9.72
CA SER A 59 16.08 -9.62 -8.33
C SER A 59 14.68 -10.22 -8.18
N GLN A 60 14.54 -11.21 -7.30
CA GLN A 60 13.29 -11.87 -6.98
C GLN A 60 12.37 -10.86 -6.28
N ILE A 61 11.26 -10.50 -6.95
CA ILE A 61 10.41 -9.39 -6.52
C ILE A 61 9.51 -9.86 -5.39
N THR A 62 9.78 -9.38 -4.19
CA THR A 62 8.78 -9.26 -3.15
C THR A 62 7.76 -8.20 -3.58
N GLN A 63 6.47 -8.47 -3.33
CA GLN A 63 5.39 -7.51 -3.61
C GLN A 63 5.53 -6.20 -2.82
N GLU A 64 6.48 -6.15 -1.88
CA GLU A 64 6.75 -5.01 -1.03
C GLU A 64 8.26 -4.81 -0.89
N PHE A 65 8.70 -3.56 -0.75
CA PHE A 65 10.07 -3.23 -0.38
C PHE A 65 10.11 -2.01 0.54
N GLU A 66 11.18 -1.91 1.33
CA GLU A 66 11.37 -0.83 2.28
C GLU A 66 12.43 0.16 1.77
N THR A 67 12.23 1.44 2.08
CA THR A 67 13.12 2.53 1.68
C THR A 67 13.05 3.67 2.70
N ASN A 68 13.93 4.66 2.56
CA ASN A 68 13.88 5.87 3.39
C ASN A 68 12.95 6.93 2.78
N LEU A 69 12.74 8.04 3.48
CA LEU A 69 11.87 9.13 3.01
C LEU A 69 12.27 9.66 1.61
N ALA A 70 13.57 9.77 1.35
CA ALA A 70 14.07 10.25 0.06
C ALA A 70 13.73 9.27 -1.08
N GLY A 71 13.92 7.96 -0.84
CA GLY A 71 13.56 6.91 -1.78
C GLY A 71 12.06 6.83 -2.03
N ALA A 72 11.24 6.95 -0.98
CA ALA A 72 9.78 6.99 -1.11
C ALA A 72 9.31 8.19 -1.95
N ASN A 73 9.85 9.38 -1.69
CA ASN A 73 9.53 10.59 -2.45
C ASN A 73 9.97 10.48 -3.92
N ALA A 74 11.17 9.95 -4.17
CA ALA A 74 11.65 9.72 -5.53
C ALA A 74 10.79 8.71 -6.29
N PHE A 75 10.38 7.64 -5.61
CA PHE A 75 9.48 6.62 -6.15
C PHE A 75 8.12 7.21 -6.54
N ILE A 76 7.46 7.93 -5.63
CA ILE A 76 6.16 8.55 -5.88
C ILE A 76 6.23 9.49 -7.10
N ARG A 77 7.28 10.31 -7.21
CA ARG A 77 7.46 11.19 -8.36
C ARG A 77 7.57 10.42 -9.67
N LYS A 78 8.38 9.35 -9.72
CA LYS A 78 8.52 8.51 -10.91
C LYS A 78 7.22 7.80 -11.28
N ALA A 79 6.53 7.23 -10.30
CA ALA A 79 5.26 6.55 -10.49
C ALA A 79 4.19 7.49 -11.07
N ARG A 80 4.09 8.72 -10.53
CA ARG A 80 3.15 9.74 -11.03
C ARG A 80 3.46 10.17 -12.46
N VAL A 81 4.73 10.40 -12.80
CA VAL A 81 5.13 10.73 -14.18
C VAL A 81 4.78 9.59 -15.14
N ALA A 82 4.90 8.34 -14.69
CA ALA A 82 4.53 7.16 -15.46
C ALA A 82 3.01 6.86 -15.47
N GLY A 83 2.18 7.70 -14.83
CA GLY A 83 0.72 7.58 -14.84
C GLY A 83 0.13 6.61 -13.82
N PHE A 84 0.91 6.17 -12.84
CA PHE A 84 0.43 5.26 -11.78
C PHE A 84 -0.12 6.02 -10.58
N ARG A 85 -1.14 5.44 -9.95
CA ARG A 85 -1.78 5.94 -8.74
C ARG A 85 -1.07 5.42 -7.50
N THR A 86 -0.61 6.32 -6.66
CA THR A 86 0.07 6.00 -5.40
C THR A 86 -0.83 6.39 -4.24
N GLU A 87 -1.25 5.43 -3.44
CA GLU A 87 -1.89 5.70 -2.15
C GLU A 87 -0.81 5.99 -1.11
N TYR A 88 -0.90 7.12 -0.43
CA TYR A 88 -0.01 7.46 0.68
C TYR A 88 -0.70 7.24 2.02
N ILE A 89 -0.14 6.35 2.84
CA ILE A 89 -0.62 6.04 4.19
C ILE A 89 0.30 6.73 5.20
N GLY A 90 -0.21 7.81 5.79
CA GLY A 90 0.49 8.55 6.84
C GLY A 90 0.55 7.79 8.18
N PRO A 91 1.30 8.30 9.17
CA PRO A 91 1.53 7.65 10.49
C PRO A 91 0.26 7.40 11.33
N LEU A 92 -0.90 7.91 10.91
CA LEU A 92 -2.21 7.65 11.54
C LEU A 92 -3.10 6.74 10.68
N SER A 93 -2.53 6.02 9.71
CA SER A 93 -3.26 5.23 8.71
C SER A 93 -4.29 6.06 7.93
N ARG A 94 -4.00 7.34 7.65
CA ARG A 94 -4.83 8.18 6.78
C ARG A 94 -4.32 8.11 5.34
N SER A 95 -5.20 7.71 4.42
CA SER A 95 -4.94 7.66 2.98
C SER A 95 -5.09 9.03 2.34
N TYR A 96 -4.10 9.43 1.53
CA TYR A 96 -4.16 10.59 0.64
C TYR A 96 -3.90 10.13 -0.80
N PHE A 97 -4.75 10.55 -1.74
CA PHE A 97 -4.68 10.21 -3.16
C PHE A 97 -3.99 11.31 -3.98
#